data_AF-A0A918Z5A3-F1
#
_entry.id   AF-A0A918Z5A3-F1
#
_cell.length_a   1.000
_cell.length_b   1.000
_cell.length_c   1.000
_cell.angle_alpha   90.00
_cell.angle_beta   90.00
_cell.angle_gamma   90.00
#
_symmetry.space_group_name_H-M   'P 1'
#
loop_
_entity.id
_entity.type
_entity.pdbx_description
1 polymer ?
#
loop_
_entity_poly.entity_id
_entity_poly.type
_entity_poly.pdbx_seq_one_letter_code
_entity_poly.pdbx_strand_id
1 'polypeptide(L)'
;MADWSTGSAELDEVAHACADQDWPRAQALLGAYCARAQDLAARGAVDDDTLRAMLEAQQRLAACLYAGRDEAARALARLRRNDRAIGAYRQDTE
;
A
#
# COMPACT_ATOMS: atom_id res chain seq x y z
N MET A 1 30.45 -1.73 -8.16
CA MET A 1 29.12 -1.08 -8.16
C MET A 1 28.20 -1.98 -7.37
N ALA A 2 27.39 -1.44 -6.47
CA ALA A 2 26.33 -2.23 -5.84
C ALA A 2 25.32 -2.63 -6.92
N ASP A 3 24.90 -3.88 -6.91
CA ASP A 3 23.90 -4.45 -7.82
C ASP A 3 22.52 -3.99 -7.34
N TRP A 4 21.86 -3.13 -8.13
CA TRP A 4 20.60 -2.46 -7.78
C TRP A 4 19.38 -3.03 -8.52
N SER A 5 19.51 -4.22 -9.11
CA SER A 5 18.34 -5.02 -9.54
C SER A 5 17.32 -5.23 -8.40
N THR A 6 17.76 -5.11 -7.15
CA THR A 6 16.98 -5.23 -5.91
C THR A 6 15.97 -4.11 -5.66
N GLY A 7 16.20 -2.88 -6.14
CA GLY A 7 15.30 -1.74 -5.87
C GLY A 7 13.92 -1.86 -6.54
N SER A 8 13.88 -2.50 -7.72
CA SER A 8 12.62 -2.85 -8.41
C SER A 8 11.92 -4.01 -7.71
N ALA A 9 12.68 -5.04 -7.31
CA ALA A 9 12.13 -6.23 -6.69
C ALA A 9 11.39 -5.93 -5.38
N GLU A 10 11.91 -5.01 -4.56
CA GLU A 10 11.25 -4.61 -3.31
C GLU A 10 9.91 -3.90 -3.54
N LEU A 11 9.83 -3.07 -4.58
CA LEU A 11 8.57 -2.41 -4.93
C LEU A 11 7.56 -3.37 -5.56
N ASP A 12 8.04 -4.37 -6.32
CA ASP A 12 7.21 -5.45 -6.83
C ASP A 12 6.64 -6.29 -5.68
N GLU A 13 7.41 -6.55 -4.61
CA GLU A 13 6.93 -7.24 -3.41
C GLU A 13 5.86 -6.45 -2.65
N VAL A 14 6.02 -5.11 -2.54
CA VAL A 14 4.97 -4.26 -1.95
C VAL A 14 3.70 -4.31 -2.80
N ALA A 15 3.85 -4.21 -4.13
CA ALA A 15 2.71 -4.27 -5.05
C ALA A 15 1.98 -5.63 -4.97
N HIS A 16 2.70 -6.73 -4.82
CA HIS A 16 2.12 -8.06 -4.61
C HIS A 16 1.34 -8.14 -3.29
N ALA A 17 1.92 -7.65 -2.19
CA ALA A 17 1.24 -7.63 -0.90
C ALA A 17 -0.03 -6.76 -0.92
N CYS A 18 -0.04 -5.66 -1.67
CA CYS A 18 -1.25 -4.87 -1.87
C CYS A 18 -2.29 -5.59 -2.74
N ALA A 19 -1.88 -6.30 -3.80
CA ALA A 19 -2.79 -7.09 -4.64
C ALA A 19 -3.47 -8.23 -3.85
N ASP A 20 -2.74 -8.84 -2.90
CA ASP A 20 -3.24 -9.87 -1.98
C ASP A 20 -4.08 -9.29 -0.82
N GLN A 21 -4.23 -7.96 -0.74
CA GLN A 21 -4.90 -7.24 0.36
C GLN A 21 -4.25 -7.48 1.74
N ASP A 22 -2.99 -7.93 1.78
CA ASP A 22 -2.19 -8.06 3.00
C ASP A 22 -1.62 -6.69 3.40
N TRP A 23 -2.51 -5.82 3.86
CA TRP A 23 -2.18 -4.44 4.22
C TRP A 23 -1.09 -4.31 5.30
N PRO A 24 -1.05 -5.14 6.36
CA PRO A 24 0.03 -5.09 7.34
C PRO A 24 1.40 -5.38 6.72
N ARG A 25 1.50 -6.41 5.88
CA ARG A 25 2.75 -6.73 5.18
C ARG A 25 3.14 -5.64 4.19
N ALA A 26 2.20 -5.14 3.40
CA ALA A 26 2.43 -4.05 2.46
C ALA A 26 2.97 -2.80 3.17
N GLN A 27 2.42 -2.45 4.33
CA GLN A 27 2.88 -1.31 5.14
C GLN A 27 4.31 -1.51 5.65
N ALA A 28 4.65 -2.71 6.15
CA ALA A 28 5.99 -3.02 6.64
C ALA A 28 7.05 -2.94 5.52
N LEU A 29 6.77 -3.54 4.37
CA LEU A 29 7.65 -3.52 3.20
C LEU A 29 7.85 -2.09 2.67
N LEU A 30 6.78 -1.30 2.59
CA LEU A 30 6.85 0.10 2.18
C LEU A 30 7.72 0.94 3.12
N GLY A 31 7.58 0.75 4.44
CA GLY A 31 8.41 1.44 5.43
C GLY A 31 9.91 1.15 5.25
N ALA A 32 10.26 -0.12 5.01
CA ALA A 32 11.64 -0.55 4.78
C ALA A 32 12.23 0.02 3.48
N TYR A 33 11.45 0.05 2.40
CA TYR A 33 11.84 0.67 1.13
C TYR A 33 12.09 2.17 1.30
N CYS A 34 11.17 2.89 1.93
CA CYS A 34 11.29 4.34 2.15
C CYS A 34 12.54 4.72 2.95
N ALA A 35 12.82 3.98 4.04
CA ALA A 35 14.00 4.23 4.87
C ALA A 35 15.31 4.08 4.06
N ARG A 36 15.35 3.09 3.16
CA ARG A 36 16.52 2.82 2.32
C ARG A 36 16.68 3.82 1.19
N ALA A 37 15.58 4.19 0.53
CA ALA A 37 15.59 5.24 -0.49
C ALA A 37 16.11 6.57 0.09
N GLN A 38 15.75 6.91 1.33
CA GLN A 38 16.25 8.09 2.04
C GLN A 38 17.76 7.99 2.35
N ASP A 39 18.24 6.85 2.83
CA ASP A 39 19.68 6.62 3.07
C ASP A 39 20.50 6.75 1.77
N LEU A 40 19.97 6.28 0.64
CA LEU A 40 20.64 6.37 -0.66
C LEU A 40 20.67 7.79 -1.22
N ALA A 41 19.56 8.51 -1.11
CA ALA A 41 19.52 9.91 -1.49
C ALA A 41 20.52 10.73 -0.67
N ALA A 42 20.64 10.46 0.63
CA ALA A 42 21.60 11.13 1.51
C ALA A 42 23.06 10.86 1.14
N ARG A 43 23.36 9.71 0.51
CA ARG A 43 24.71 9.33 0.06
C ARG A 43 25.04 9.81 -1.36
N GLY A 44 24.10 10.45 -2.05
CA GLY A 44 24.27 10.89 -3.44
C GLY A 44 24.54 9.74 -4.42
N ALA A 45 24.08 8.52 -4.08
CA ALA A 45 24.46 7.28 -4.72
C ALA A 45 23.34 6.71 -5.61
N VAL A 46 22.68 7.57 -6.40
CA VAL A 46 21.56 7.18 -7.27
C VAL A 46 21.79 7.76 -8.67
N ASP A 47 21.84 6.90 -9.68
CA ASP A 47 21.83 7.33 -11.09
C ASP A 47 20.41 7.61 -11.59
N ASP A 48 20.30 8.35 -12.70
CA ASP A 48 19.02 8.85 -13.21
C ASP A 48 18.07 7.73 -13.64
N ASP A 49 18.58 6.61 -14.18
CA ASP A 49 17.76 5.47 -14.57
C ASP A 49 17.16 4.75 -13.36
N THR A 50 17.96 4.59 -12.29
CA THR A 50 17.51 4.03 -11.02
C THR A 50 16.46 4.95 -10.38
N LEU A 51 16.69 6.26 -10.38
CA LEU A 51 15.72 7.24 -9.88
C LEU A 51 14.39 7.16 -10.64
N ARG A 52 14.44 7.04 -11.97
CA ARG A 52 13.23 6.91 -12.79
C ARG A 52 12.44 5.63 -12.48
N ALA A 53 13.13 4.49 -12.36
CA ALA A 53 12.49 3.21 -12.01
C ALA A 53 11.83 3.28 -10.62
N MET A 54 12.49 3.89 -9.64
CA MET A 54 11.95 4.11 -8.30
C MET A 54 10.69 4.99 -8.32
N LEU A 55 10.67 6.06 -9.13
CA LEU A 55 9.51 6.95 -9.26
C LEU A 55 8.33 6.25 -9.94
N GLU A 56 8.56 5.49 -11.02
CA GLU A 56 7.50 4.73 -11.70
C GLU A 56 6.85 3.71 -10.77
N ALA A 57 7.66 2.96 -10.01
CA ALA A 57 7.17 1.96 -9.09
C ALA A 57 6.48 2.57 -7.86
N GLN A 58 6.92 3.73 -7.37
CA GLN A 58 6.18 4.51 -6.36
C GLN A 58 4.79 4.95 -6.84
N GLN A 59 4.65 5.37 -8.11
CA GLN A 59 3.36 5.75 -8.67
C GLN A 59 2.40 4.56 -8.75
N ARG A 60 2.88 3.39 -9.19
CA ARG A 60 2.08 2.15 -9.22
C ARG A 60 1.61 1.75 -7.83
N LEU A 61 2.51 1.84 -6.85
CA LEU A 61 2.17 1.56 -5.45
C LEU A 61 1.12 2.53 -4.91
N ALA A 62 1.27 3.84 -5.17
CA ALA A 62 0.29 4.83 -4.75
C ALA A 62 -1.12 4.50 -5.29
N ALA A 63 -1.22 4.14 -6.57
CA ALA A 63 -2.48 3.73 -7.18
C ALA A 63 -3.10 2.50 -6.48
N CYS A 64 -2.28 1.51 -6.12
CA CYS A 64 -2.74 0.32 -5.41
C CYS A 64 -3.26 0.64 -3.99
N LEU A 65 -2.57 1.50 -3.25
CA LEU A 65 -3.00 1.96 -1.92
C LEU A 65 -4.31 2.76 -1.98
N TYR A 66 -4.50 3.60 -3.00
CA TYR A 66 -5.77 4.32 -3.21
C TYR A 66 -6.92 3.35 -3.48
N ALA A 67 -6.71 2.33 -4.30
CA ALA A 67 -7.72 1.29 -4.56
C ALA A 67 -8.13 0.56 -3.27
N GLY A 68 -7.15 0.17 -2.43
CA GLY A 68 -7.42 -0.45 -1.13
C GLY A 68 -8.21 0.44 -0.16
N ARG A 69 -7.90 1.74 -0.13
CA ARG A 69 -8.67 2.72 0.67
C ARG A 69 -10.14 2.78 0.25
N ASP A 70 -10.42 2.79 -1.05
CA ASP A 70 -11.79 2.84 -1.56
C ASP A 70 -12.56 1.56 -1.21
N GLU A 71 -11.90 0.40 -1.28
CA GLU A 71 -12.49 -0.88 -0.87
C GLU A 71 -12.81 -0.93 0.62
N ALA A 72 -11.89 -0.46 1.47
CA ALA A 72 -12.11 -0.32 2.91
C ALA A 72 -13.30 0.62 3.22
N ALA A 73 -13.41 1.75 2.50
CA ALA A 73 -14.54 2.67 2.65
C ALA A 73 -15.88 2.02 2.26
N ARG A 74 -15.90 1.22 1.19
CA ARG A 74 -17.09 0.46 0.78
C ARG A 74 -17.46 -0.62 1.79
N ALA A 75 -16.49 -1.31 2.38
CA ALA A 75 -16.71 -2.30 3.44
C ALA A 75 -17.31 -1.65 4.70
N LEU A 76 -16.76 -0.51 5.14
CA LEU A 76 -17.30 0.25 6.28
C LEU A 76 -18.74 0.73 6.04
N ALA A 77 -19.06 1.19 4.83
CA ALA A 77 -20.41 1.58 4.47
C ALA A 77 -21.40 0.39 4.53
N ARG A 78 -20.96 -0.83 4.18
CA ARG A 78 -21.74 -2.06 4.34
C ARG A 78 -22.00 -2.39 5.80
N LEU A 79 -20.96 -2.33 6.66
CA LEU A 79 -21.08 -2.57 8.09
C LEU A 79 -22.08 -1.61 8.74
N ARG A 80 -21.96 -0.30 8.48
CA ARG A 80 -22.90 0.71 9.02
C ARG A 80 -24.35 0.47 8.61
N ARG A 81 -24.60 -0.05 7.40
CA ARG A 81 -25.96 -0.41 6.97
C ARG A 81 -26.46 -1.65 7.71
N ASN A 82 -25.59 -2.63 7.93
CA ASN A 82 -25.90 -3.83 8.70
C ASN A 82 -26.25 -3.47 10.16
N ASP A 83 -25.47 -2.60 10.81
CA ASP A 83 -25.73 -2.12 12.17
C ASP A 83 -27.11 -1.46 12.31
N ARG A 84 -27.50 -0.63 11.33
CA ARG A 84 -28.85 -0.02 11.30
C ARG A 84 -29.95 -1.07 11.15
N ALA A 85 -29.75 -2.06 10.30
CA ALA A 85 -30.72 -3.14 10.10
C ALA A 85 -30.90 -3.99 11.38
N ILE A 86 -29.79 -4.30 12.06
CA ILE A 86 -29.82 -4.98 13.37
C ILE A 86 -30.56 -4.12 14.41
N GLY A 87 -30.27 -2.82 14.45
CA GLY A 87 -30.95 -1.88 15.34
C GLY A 87 -32.47 -1.83 15.11
N ALA A 88 -32.90 -1.74 13.85
CA ALA A 88 -34.32 -1.76 13.49
C ALA A 88 -34.99 -3.09 13.85
N TYR A 89 -34.35 -4.22 13.56
CA TYR A 89 -34.87 -5.53 13.93
C TYR A 89 -35.09 -5.65 15.45
N ARG A 90 -34.13 -5.18 16.27
CA ARG A 90 -34.27 -5.19 17.73
C ARG A 90 -35.46 -4.36 18.22
N GLN A 91 -35.70 -3.20 17.61
CA GLN A 91 -36.83 -2.33 17.94
C GLN A 91 -38.19 -2.94 17.56
N ASP A 92 -38.26 -3.70 16.48
CA ASP A 92 -39.50 -4.36 16.03
C ASP A 92 -39.83 -5.64 16.84
N THR A 93 -38.84 -6.22 17.52
CA THR A 93 -39.00 -7.43 18.35
C THR A 93 -39.23 -7.15 19.83
N GLU A 94 -39.12 -5.90 20.28
CA GLU A 94 -39.42 -5.43 21.64
C GLU A 94 -40.82 -4.80 21.70
#